data_AF-A0A2P5F312-F1
#
_entry.id   AF-A0A2P5F312-F1
#
_cell.length_a   1.000
_cell.length_b   1.000
_cell.length_c   1.000
_cell.angle_alpha   90.00
_cell.angle_beta   90.00
_cell.angle_gamma   90.00
#
_symmetry.space_group_name_H-M   'P 1'
#
loop_
_entity.id
_entity.type
_entity.pdbx_description
1 polymer ?
#
loop_
_entity_poly.entity_id
_entity_poly.type
_entity_poly.pdbx_seq_one_letter_code
_entity_poly.pdbx_strand_id
1 'polypeptide(L)'
;MEFYAGFLETKRPCCLVKDDSSGLCAPNDNPCRDRNTTLFWDDFHLTEAANRLIVERCFSGSGVCEPNLRTSLSSKQPRLRPCSVQLLFLLTISGLFLLSQEYSVLQFTTTFKFIPTSVRSQL
;
A
#
# COMPACT_ATOMS: atom_id res chain seq x y z
N MET A 1 -4.52 -11.82 38.50
CA MET A 1 -4.92 -11.07 37.30
C MET A 1 -3.63 -10.76 36.55
N GLU A 2 -3.52 -11.26 35.31
CA GLU A 2 -2.33 -11.10 34.46
C GLU A 2 -2.42 -9.71 33.81
N PHE A 3 -1.76 -8.71 34.40
CA PHE A 3 -1.69 -7.37 33.83
C PHE A 3 -0.59 -7.34 32.77
N TYR A 4 -0.95 -7.52 31.51
CA TYR A 4 -0.01 -7.37 30.40
C TYR A 4 -0.25 -6.06 29.68
N ALA A 5 0.76 -5.20 29.66
CA ALA A 5 0.73 -3.89 29.00
C ALA A 5 -0.42 -2.95 29.45
N GLY A 6 -0.99 -3.15 30.65
CA GLY A 6 -2.08 -2.33 31.18
C GLY A 6 -3.50 -2.91 30.93
N PHE A 7 -3.62 -4.05 30.25
CA PHE A 7 -4.89 -4.74 30.02
C PHE A 7 -5.18 -5.78 31.09
N LEU A 8 -6.45 -5.92 31.45
CA LEU A 8 -6.96 -6.93 32.38
C LEU A 8 -7.20 -8.28 31.70
N GLU A 9 -7.56 -8.24 30.42
CA GLU A 9 -7.85 -9.40 29.59
C GLU A 9 -7.06 -9.31 28.28
N THR A 10 -6.34 -10.37 27.94
CA THR A 10 -5.49 -10.44 26.75
C THR A 10 -5.74 -11.68 25.91
N LYS A 11 -6.59 -12.60 26.38
CA LYS A 11 -6.88 -13.87 25.72
C LYS A 11 -8.30 -13.91 25.14
N ARG A 12 -9.24 -13.19 25.75
CA ARG A 12 -10.63 -13.13 25.28
C ARG A 12 -10.95 -11.80 24.57
N PRO A 13 -11.71 -11.85 23.45
CA PRO A 13 -12.18 -10.66 22.78
C PRO A 13 -13.24 -9.91 23.61
N CYS A 14 -13.47 -8.65 23.24
CA CYS A 14 -14.48 -7.80 23.87
C CYS A 14 -15.92 -8.22 23.52
N CYS A 15 -16.14 -8.94 22.42
CA CYS A 15 -17.47 -9.34 21.97
C CYS A 15 -17.62 -10.86 21.96
N LEU A 16 -18.87 -11.34 21.84
CA LEU A 16 -19.10 -12.72 21.41
C LEU A 16 -18.69 -12.83 19.94
N VAL A 17 -17.83 -13.79 19.64
CA VAL A 17 -17.42 -14.08 18.26
C VAL A 17 -18.38 -15.09 17.66
N LYS A 18 -18.70 -14.93 16.37
CA LYS A 18 -19.57 -15.86 15.64
C LYS A 18 -18.94 -17.26 15.65
N ASP A 19 -19.79 -18.28 15.76
CA ASP A 19 -19.39 -19.68 15.54
C ASP A 19 -19.38 -20.03 14.04
N ASP A 20 -19.02 -19.04 13.21
CA ASP A 20 -18.54 -19.25 11.86
C ASP A 20 -17.09 -18.81 11.83
N SER A 21 -16.25 -19.47 11.04
CA SER A 21 -14.79 -19.27 11.03
C SER A 21 -14.33 -17.86 10.58
N SER A 22 -15.21 -16.86 10.60
CA SER A 22 -14.92 -15.46 10.36
C SER A 22 -14.10 -14.82 11.48
N GLY A 23 -14.22 -15.30 12.72
CA GLY A 23 -13.61 -14.70 13.91
C GLY A 23 -14.07 -13.27 14.20
N LEU A 24 -15.19 -12.85 13.61
CA LEU A 24 -15.78 -11.52 13.80
C LEU A 24 -16.83 -11.56 14.92
N CYS A 25 -17.10 -10.40 15.51
CA CYS A 25 -18.20 -10.24 16.47
C CYS A 25 -19.54 -10.67 15.89
N ALA A 26 -20.35 -11.34 16.71
CA ALA A 26 -21.72 -11.70 16.39
C ALA A 26 -22.58 -10.43 16.20
N PRO A 27 -23.42 -10.39 15.15
CA PRO A 27 -24.32 -9.26 14.95
C PRO A 27 -25.36 -9.23 16.08
N ASN A 28 -25.72 -8.02 16.51
CA ASN A 28 -26.70 -7.75 17.57
C ASN A 28 -26.28 -8.14 18.99
N ASP A 29 -25.04 -8.60 19.21
CA ASP A 29 -24.49 -8.76 20.56
C ASP A 29 -23.84 -7.48 21.06
N ASN A 30 -23.99 -7.26 22.37
CA ASN A 30 -23.35 -6.12 23.02
C ASN A 30 -21.88 -6.44 23.30
N PRO A 31 -20.94 -5.58 22.87
CA PRO A 31 -19.55 -5.71 23.26
C PRO A 31 -19.38 -5.42 24.76
N CYS A 32 -18.21 -5.78 25.29
CA CYS A 32 -17.81 -5.58 26.67
C CYS A 32 -17.99 -4.12 27.11
N ARG A 33 -18.30 -3.93 28.40
CA ARG A 33 -18.65 -2.62 28.97
C ARG A 33 -17.48 -1.63 28.94
N ASP A 34 -16.25 -2.10 29.13
CA ASP A 34 -15.06 -1.27 29.11
C ASP A 34 -14.01 -1.82 28.14
N ARG A 35 -13.90 -1.17 26.99
CA ARG A 35 -13.00 -1.54 25.89
C ARG A 35 -11.53 -1.18 26.17
N ASN A 36 -11.26 -0.40 27.20
CA ASN A 36 -9.90 -0.03 27.59
C ASN A 36 -9.20 -1.12 28.40
N THR A 37 -9.93 -2.16 28.81
CA THR A 37 -9.42 -3.22 29.68
C THR A 37 -9.07 -4.51 28.95
N THR A 38 -9.46 -4.65 27.67
CA THR A 38 -9.15 -5.82 26.85
C THR A 38 -8.28 -5.47 25.64
N LEU A 39 -7.38 -6.38 25.30
CA LEU A 39 -6.46 -6.25 24.17
C LEU A 39 -7.18 -6.41 22.83
N PHE A 40 -8.14 -7.32 22.74
CA PHE A 40 -8.77 -7.75 21.50
C PHE A 40 -10.23 -7.29 21.40
N TRP A 41 -10.60 -6.77 20.24
CA TRP A 41 -11.98 -6.43 19.88
C TRP A 41 -12.77 -7.69 19.50
N ASP A 42 -12.25 -8.44 18.53
CA ASP A 42 -12.67 -9.76 18.05
C ASP A 42 -11.44 -10.70 18.01
N ASP A 43 -11.50 -11.85 17.35
CA ASP A 43 -10.38 -12.82 17.38
C ASP A 43 -9.10 -12.35 16.67
N PHE A 44 -9.16 -11.25 15.91
CA PHE A 44 -8.03 -10.77 15.09
C PHE A 44 -7.66 -9.32 15.36
N HIS A 45 -8.65 -8.47 15.59
CA HIS A 45 -8.46 -7.02 15.70
C HIS A 45 -8.23 -6.59 17.14
N LEU A 46 -7.35 -5.61 17.30
CA LEU A 46 -7.09 -4.97 18.58
C LEU A 46 -8.18 -3.94 18.91
N THR A 47 -8.38 -3.70 20.20
CA THR A 47 -9.18 -2.56 20.66
C THR A 47 -8.51 -1.23 20.33
N GLU A 48 -9.29 -0.15 20.36
CA GLU A 48 -8.77 1.22 20.21
C GLU A 48 -7.67 1.53 21.24
N ALA A 49 -7.87 1.11 22.50
CA ALA A 49 -6.90 1.29 23.57
C ALA A 49 -5.57 0.58 23.27
N ALA A 50 -5.63 -0.65 22.75
CA ALA A 50 -4.46 -1.41 22.34
C ALA A 50 -3.74 -0.76 21.15
N ASN A 51 -4.49 -0.33 20.12
CA ASN A 51 -3.93 0.40 18.99
C ASN A 51 -3.25 1.70 19.42
N ARG A 52 -3.88 2.47 20.33
CA ARG A 52 -3.31 3.70 20.88
C ARG A 52 -1.98 3.42 21.60
N LEU A 53 -1.93 2.40 22.45
CA LEU A 53 -0.71 2.03 23.17
C LEU A 53 0.42 1.64 22.21
N ILE A 54 0.10 0.88 21.15
CA ILE A 54 1.08 0.49 20.12
C ILE A 54 1.64 1.74 19.44
N VAL A 55 0.77 2.65 19.01
CA VAL A 55 1.16 3.91 18.37
C VAL A 55 2.03 4.75 19.31
N GLU A 56 1.61 4.94 20.56
CA GLU A 56 2.39 5.70 21.56
C GLU A 56 3.80 5.13 21.73
N ARG A 57 3.94 3.79 21.80
CA ARG A 57 5.23 3.09 21.88
C ARG A 57 6.06 3.17 20.59
N CYS A 58 5.39 3.08 19.44
CA CYS A 58 5.97 3.26 18.12
C CYS A 58 6.65 4.64 17.99
N PHE A 59 5.97 5.68 18.48
CA PHE A 59 6.46 7.06 18.47
C PHE A 59 7.38 7.41 19.65
N SER A 60 7.38 6.66 20.75
CA SER A 60 8.28 6.91 21.89
C SER A 60 9.69 6.37 21.67
N GLY A 61 9.92 5.56 20.62
CA GLY A 61 11.21 4.93 20.34
C GLY A 61 11.43 3.64 21.14
N SER A 62 10.36 2.99 21.64
CA SER A 62 10.47 1.77 22.46
C SER A 62 10.71 0.49 21.64
N GLY A 63 11.07 0.58 20.36
CA GLY A 63 11.37 -0.56 19.49
C GLY A 63 10.17 -1.44 19.10
N VAL A 64 8.93 -1.01 19.38
CA VAL A 64 7.71 -1.76 18.99
C VAL A 64 7.48 -1.71 17.47
N CYS A 65 7.91 -0.64 16.81
CA CYS A 65 7.92 -0.50 15.36
C CYS A 65 9.35 -0.32 14.88
N GLU A 66 9.72 -1.01 13.80
CA GLU A 66 10.98 -0.79 13.11
C GLU A 66 10.72 -0.46 11.62
N PRO A 67 11.35 0.60 11.06
CA PRO A 67 12.10 1.63 11.78
C PRO A 67 11.16 2.46 12.67
N ASN A 68 11.57 2.75 13.90
CA ASN A 68 10.75 3.62 14.75
C ASN A 68 10.56 4.99 14.09
N LEU A 69 9.39 5.61 14.23
CA LEU A 69 9.11 6.84 13.48
C LEU A 69 10.02 8.00 13.92
N ARG A 70 10.58 7.98 15.14
CA ARG A 70 11.57 8.98 15.56
C ARG A 70 12.86 8.88 14.76
N THR A 71 13.40 7.69 14.56
CA THR A 71 14.59 7.49 13.72
C THR A 71 14.25 7.76 12.25
N SER A 72 13.06 7.39 11.78
CA SER A 72 12.63 7.64 10.40
C SER A 72 12.43 9.13 10.09
N LEU A 73 11.82 9.89 11.00
CA LEU A 73 11.65 11.35 10.87
C LEU A 73 12.99 12.09 11.05
N SER A 74 13.91 11.53 11.84
CA SER A 74 15.28 12.05 11.99
C SER A 74 16.18 11.67 10.81
N SER A 75 15.89 10.56 10.12
CA SER A 75 16.50 10.24 8.85
C SER A 75 15.91 11.20 7.83
N LYS A 76 16.64 12.28 7.53
CA LYS A 76 16.36 13.08 6.34
C LYS A 76 16.13 12.09 5.20
N GLN A 77 14.95 12.13 4.57
CA GLN A 77 14.74 11.42 3.31
C GLN A 77 15.99 11.64 2.46
N PRO A 78 16.66 10.59 1.96
CA PRO A 78 17.72 10.79 1.00
C PRO A 78 17.06 11.53 -0.17
N ARG A 79 17.39 12.81 -0.29
CA ARG A 79 17.03 13.63 -1.43
C ARG A 79 17.73 12.93 -2.59
N LEU A 80 17.04 12.01 -3.27
CA LEU A 80 17.53 11.37 -4.48
C LEU A 80 17.93 12.52 -5.40
N ARG A 81 19.22 12.76 -5.55
CA ARG A 81 19.73 13.75 -6.50
C ARG A 81 19.52 13.13 -7.88
N PRO A 82 18.59 13.63 -8.72
CA PRO A 82 18.46 13.10 -10.06
C PRO A 82 19.53 13.81 -10.91
N CYS A 83 20.80 13.49 -10.69
CA CYS A 83 21.88 14.22 -11.38
C CYS A 83 22.45 13.47 -12.60
N SER A 84 21.94 12.27 -12.93
CA SER A 84 22.53 11.51 -14.06
C SER A 84 21.52 10.69 -14.88
N VAL A 85 20.49 10.12 -14.26
CA VAL A 85 19.56 9.21 -14.95
C VAL A 85 18.61 9.94 -15.91
N GLN A 86 18.22 11.18 -15.60
CA GLN A 86 17.32 12.00 -16.43
C GLN A 86 17.97 12.36 -17.78
N LEU A 87 19.27 12.64 -17.79
CA LEU A 87 19.99 13.06 -18.99
C LEU A 87 20.17 11.88 -19.97
N LEU A 88 20.49 10.69 -19.45
CA LEU A 88 20.56 9.47 -20.25
C LEU A 88 19.19 9.13 -20.86
N PHE A 89 18.10 9.26 -20.11
CA PHE A 89 16.76 8.97 -20.61
C PHE A 89 16.36 9.91 -21.76
N LEU A 90 16.65 11.21 -21.65
CA LEU A 90 16.37 12.19 -22.71
C LEU A 90 17.24 11.96 -23.96
N LEU A 91 18.49 11.55 -23.81
CA LEU A 91 19.36 11.19 -24.94
C LEU A 91 18.87 9.92 -25.65
N THR A 92 18.34 8.94 -24.91
CA THR A 92 17.78 7.71 -25.54
C THR A 92 16.46 7.98 -26.29
N ILE A 93 15.57 8.81 -25.74
CA ILE A 93 14.30 9.15 -26.39
C ILE A 93 14.52 9.98 -27.65
N SER A 94 15.44 10.96 -27.62
CA SER A 94 15.76 11.76 -28.80
C SER A 94 16.43 10.94 -29.90
N GLY A 95 17.31 9.98 -29.55
CA GLY A 95 17.91 9.05 -30.52
C GLY A 95 16.88 8.14 -31.20
N LEU A 96 15.93 7.59 -30.44
CA LEU A 96 14.83 6.77 -30.99
C LEU A 96 13.90 7.58 -31.91
N PHE A 97 13.62 8.84 -31.56
CA PHE A 97 12.79 9.71 -32.40
C PHE A 97 13.47 10.03 -33.74
N LEU A 98 14.77 10.30 -33.75
CA LEU A 98 15.53 10.54 -34.99
C LEU A 98 15.61 9.28 -35.87
N LEU A 99 15.77 8.09 -35.27
CA LEU A 99 15.70 6.83 -36.02
C LEU A 99 14.31 6.58 -36.65
N SER A 100 13.24 7.05 -36.00
CA SER A 100 11.88 6.93 -36.54
C SER A 100 11.58 7.91 -37.69
N GLN A 101 12.27 9.06 -37.74
CA GLN A 101 12.15 10.01 -38.85
C GLN A 101 12.84 9.49 -40.12
N GLU A 102 14.04 8.91 -40.00
CA GLU A 102 14.74 8.26 -41.11
C GLU A 102 13.91 7.10 -41.71
N TYR A 103 13.28 6.28 -40.86
CA TYR A 103 12.43 5.16 -41.30
C TYR A 103 11.16 5.61 -42.05
N SER A 104 10.52 6.68 -41.58
CA SER A 104 9.29 7.21 -42.18
C SER A 104 9.53 7.85 -43.55
N VAL A 105 10.68 8.52 -43.74
CA VAL A 105 11.06 9.10 -45.04
C VAL A 105 11.41 8.00 -46.06
N LEU A 106 12.10 6.93 -45.63
CA LEU A 106 12.44 5.82 -46.53
C LEU A 106 11.19 5.02 -46.98
N GLN A 107 10.20 4.84 -46.10
CA GLN A 107 8.94 4.14 -46.41
C GLN A 107 8.03 4.92 -47.39
N PHE A 108 8.04 6.26 -47.35
CA PHE A 108 7.24 7.09 -48.25
C PHE A 108 7.70 7.00 -49.70
N THR A 109 9.01 6.79 -49.93
CA THR A 109 9.57 6.65 -51.28
C THR A 109 9.34 5.26 -51.90
N THR A 110 9.04 4.25 -51.08
CA THR A 110 8.93 2.84 -51.53
C THR A 110 7.51 2.28 -51.60
N THR A 111 6.49 2.94 -51.03
CA THR A 111 5.12 2.39 -50.94
C THR A 111 4.05 3.14 -51.76
N PHE A 112 4.42 4.12 -52.60
CA PHE A 112 3.57 4.62 -53.70
C PHE A 112 3.42 3.53 -54.80
N LYS A 113 2.79 2.40 -54.46
CA LYS A 113 2.30 1.39 -55.41
C LYS A 113 1.18 0.56 -54.76
N PHE A 114 -0.02 0.72 -55.32
CA PHE A 114 -1.21 -0.15 -55.26
C PHE A 114 -2.30 0.05 -54.17
N ILE A 115 -3.34 0.78 -54.57
CA ILE A 115 -4.80 0.71 -54.24
C ILE A 115 -5.39 -0.61 -54.86
N PRO A 116 -6.59 -1.21 -54.56
CA PRO A 116 -7.76 -0.88 -53.69
C PRO A 116 -8.32 -2.05 -52.82
N THR A 117 -9.39 -1.80 -52.04
CA THR A 117 -10.62 -2.66 -51.82
C THR A 117 -11.44 -2.01 -50.68
N SER A 118 -12.72 -1.63 -50.78
CA SER A 118 -13.99 -2.28 -51.18
C SER A 118 -14.37 -3.50 -50.33
N VAL A 119 -15.44 -3.35 -49.51
CA VAL A 119 -16.62 -4.24 -49.28
C VAL A 119 -17.18 -4.15 -47.84
N ARG A 120 -18.47 -4.47 -47.75
CA ARG A 120 -19.57 -4.11 -46.84
C ARG A 120 -19.95 -5.25 -45.85
N SER A 121 -20.60 -4.85 -44.74
CA SER A 121 -21.54 -5.55 -43.81
C SER A 121 -21.10 -6.75 -42.95
N GLN A 122 -21.23 -6.63 -41.62
CA GLN A 122 -22.32 -7.21 -40.79
C GLN A 122 -22.02 -7.00 -39.28
N LEU A 123 -22.83 -6.17 -38.61
CA LEU A 123 -23.47 -6.33 -37.29
C LEU A 123 -24.13 -5.00 -36.91
#